data_AF-A0A061H2Z4-F1
#
_entry.id   AF-A0A061H2Z4-F1
#
_cell.length_a   1.000
_cell.length_b   1.000
_cell.length_c   1.000
_cell.angle_alpha   90.00
_cell.angle_beta   90.00
_cell.angle_gamma   90.00
#
_symmetry.space_group_name_H-M   'P 1'
#
loop_
_entity.id
_entity.type
_entity.pdbx_description
1 polymer ?
#
loop_
_entity_poly.entity_id
_entity_poly.type
_entity_poly.pdbx_seq_one_letter_code
_entity_poly.pdbx_strand_id
1 'polypeptide(L)'
;MSTRSAATKILRGSLSTTPAPGAAGSPGSFHLPLRKLVIEYCESNPSSAGTRQFLRSTVPAWARSHPSVEVVVRQRPSLHPVLRGFYANGRSKEICVKNLEGNGVEATLKKLRDDSGAKTKSLKRIPVESKAESARGIWSALHGAR
;
A
#
# COMPACT_ATOMS: atom_id res chain seq x y z
N MET A 1 7.51 19.07 33.88
CA MET A 1 6.80 17.77 33.93
C MET A 1 6.56 17.30 32.50
N SER A 2 7.36 16.35 32.00
CA SER A 2 7.30 15.87 30.61
C SER A 2 6.66 14.49 30.58
N THR A 3 5.42 14.42 30.10
CA THR A 3 4.68 13.16 29.95
C THR A 3 5.24 12.40 28.75
N ARG A 4 6.06 11.38 29.01
CA ARG A 4 6.50 10.44 27.97
C ARG A 4 5.25 9.68 27.49
N SER A 5 4.78 9.99 26.29
CA SER A 5 3.77 9.20 25.60
C SER A 5 4.31 7.77 25.43
N ALA A 6 3.75 6.82 26.18
CA ALA A 6 4.07 5.41 26.05
C ALA A 6 3.58 4.94 24.67
N ALA A 7 4.49 4.89 23.70
CA ALA A 7 4.20 4.21 22.44
C ALA A 7 4.00 2.73 22.75
N THR A 8 2.75 2.28 22.75
CA THR A 8 2.38 0.88 22.89
C THR A 8 3.21 0.05 21.92
N LYS A 9 4.09 -0.79 22.46
CA LYS A 9 4.98 -1.64 21.68
C LYS A 9 4.12 -2.72 21.02
N ILE A 10 3.69 -2.50 19.77
CA ILE A 10 2.98 -3.50 18.98
C ILE A 10 4.02 -4.56 18.59
N LEU A 11 4.20 -5.57 19.45
CA LEU A 11 4.98 -6.76 19.14
C LEU A 11 4.17 -7.58 18.13
N ARG A 12 4.49 -7.48 16.83
CA ARG A 12 4.03 -8.44 15.82
C ARG A 12 5.22 -9.02 15.09
N GLY A 13 5.49 -10.30 15.36
CA GLY A 13 6.56 -11.10 14.73
C GLY A 13 6.29 -11.49 13.27
N SER A 14 5.16 -11.06 12.69
CA SER A 14 4.81 -11.35 11.29
C SER A 14 4.73 -10.06 10.48
N LEU A 15 5.37 -10.05 9.31
CA LEU A 15 5.29 -8.96 8.33
C LEU A 15 3.89 -8.86 7.66
N SER A 16 2.97 -9.76 8.00
CA SER A 16 1.63 -9.88 7.44
C SER A 16 0.58 -9.58 8.53
N THR A 17 -0.28 -8.61 8.27
CA THR A 17 -1.54 -8.46 9.01
C THR A 17 -2.64 -9.14 8.19
N THR A 18 -3.26 -10.19 8.71
CA THR A 18 -4.45 -10.81 8.10
C THR A 18 -5.68 -10.02 8.55
N PRO A 19 -6.42 -9.34 7.66
CA PRO A 19 -7.69 -8.72 7.99
C PRO A 19 -8.85 -9.70 7.80
N ALA A 20 -10.01 -9.30 8.32
CA ALA A 20 -11.29 -9.93 8.06
C ALA A 20 -11.57 -10.06 6.54
N PRO A 21 -12.37 -11.05 6.10
CA PRO A 21 -12.63 -11.31 4.69
C PRO A 21 -13.27 -10.06 4.03
N GLY A 22 -12.55 -9.48 3.07
CA GLY A 22 -12.93 -8.23 2.40
C GLY A 22 -11.72 -7.30 2.24
N ALA A 23 -10.86 -7.59 1.25
CA ALA A 23 -9.62 -6.86 1.00
C ALA A 23 -9.78 -5.33 0.79
N ALA A 24 -10.99 -4.86 0.50
CA ALA A 24 -11.31 -3.45 0.22
C ALA A 24 -12.13 -2.77 1.34
N GLY A 25 -12.33 -3.43 2.49
CA GLY A 25 -13.24 -2.96 3.54
C GLY A 25 -14.67 -3.46 3.36
N SER A 26 -15.52 -3.13 4.32
CA SER A 26 -16.96 -3.43 4.27
C SER A 26 -17.71 -2.23 3.70
N PRO A 27 -18.86 -2.40 3.02
CA PRO A 27 -19.69 -1.27 2.63
C PRO A 27 -19.98 -0.38 3.85
N GLY A 28 -19.63 0.91 3.76
CA GLY A 28 -19.82 1.87 4.85
C GLY A 28 -18.60 2.14 5.74
N SER A 29 -17.48 1.41 5.59
CA SER A 29 -16.21 1.78 6.26
C SER A 29 -15.01 1.68 5.32
N PHE A 30 -14.18 2.73 5.33
CA PHE A 30 -12.92 2.74 4.59
C PHE A 30 -11.75 2.49 5.53
N HIS A 31 -10.96 1.48 5.22
CA HIS A 31 -9.68 1.22 5.87
C HIS A 31 -8.61 1.13 4.80
N LEU A 32 -7.42 1.69 5.10
CA LEU A 32 -6.30 1.64 4.17
C LEU A 32 -5.93 0.18 3.87
N PRO A 33 -5.85 -0.21 2.59
CA PRO A 33 -5.41 -1.56 2.20
C PRO A 33 -3.95 -1.83 2.57
N LEU A 34 -3.10 -0.80 2.52
CA LEU A 34 -1.70 -0.88 2.94
C LEU A 34 -1.61 -1.03 4.46
N ARG A 35 -0.82 -2.00 4.92
CA ARG A 35 -0.69 -2.36 6.35
C ARG A 35 0.71 -2.20 6.89
N LYS A 36 1.70 -2.44 6.04
CA LYS A 36 3.10 -2.25 6.38
C LYS A 36 3.86 -1.68 5.19
N LEU A 37 4.66 -0.67 5.46
CA LEU A 37 5.58 -0.05 4.52
C LEU A 37 7.00 -0.32 5.00
N VAL A 38 7.79 -1.01 4.18
CA VAL A 38 9.22 -1.19 4.41
C VAL A 38 9.99 -0.32 3.42
N ILE A 39 10.78 0.61 3.95
CA ILE A 39 11.66 1.50 3.19
C ILE A 39 13.07 0.95 3.30
N GLU A 40 13.58 0.42 2.19
CA GLU A 40 14.93 -0.12 2.10
C GLU A 40 15.85 0.90 1.45
N TYR A 41 17.00 1.19 2.08
CA TYR A 41 17.94 2.19 1.57
C TYR A 41 19.40 1.83 1.89
N CYS A 42 20.36 2.36 1.14
CA CYS A 42 21.79 2.25 1.44
C CYS A 42 22.34 3.59 1.98
N GLU A 43 23.24 3.56 2.95
CA GLU A 43 23.87 4.77 3.51
C GLU A 43 24.90 5.39 2.56
N SER A 44 25.67 4.58 1.83
CA SER A 44 26.79 5.05 1.00
C SER A 44 26.44 5.20 -0.48
N ASN A 45 25.57 4.34 -1.03
CA ASN A 45 25.28 4.32 -2.47
C ASN A 45 24.60 5.63 -2.93
N PRO A 46 25.10 6.32 -3.97
CA PRO A 46 24.49 7.54 -4.51
C PRO A 46 23.04 7.34 -4.96
N SER A 47 22.67 6.14 -5.42
CA SER A 47 21.30 5.87 -5.89
C SER A 47 20.23 5.94 -4.81
N SER A 48 20.64 5.91 -3.53
CA SER A 48 19.75 6.07 -2.37
C SER A 48 19.72 7.51 -1.83
N ALA A 49 20.38 8.48 -2.48
CA ALA A 49 20.51 9.85 -1.96
C ALA A 49 19.14 10.51 -1.69
N GLY A 50 18.22 10.50 -2.66
CA GLY A 50 16.90 11.07 -2.46
C GLY A 50 16.04 10.30 -1.45
N THR A 51 16.22 8.98 -1.33
CA THR A 51 15.57 8.18 -0.28
C THR A 51 16.07 8.57 1.11
N ARG A 52 17.38 8.80 1.29
CA ARG A 52 17.95 9.29 2.56
C ARG A 52 17.41 10.65 2.94
N GLN A 53 17.28 11.56 1.99
CA GLN A 53 16.67 12.88 2.22
C GLN A 53 15.19 12.73 2.65
N PHE A 54 14.42 11.93 1.91
CA PHE A 54 13.01 11.65 2.20
C PHE A 54 12.79 11.06 3.60
N LEU A 55 13.65 10.11 4.01
CA LEU A 55 13.62 9.50 5.34
C LEU A 55 13.79 10.54 6.47
N ARG A 56 14.62 11.57 6.26
CA ARG A 56 14.89 12.62 7.25
C ARG A 56 13.78 13.66 7.31
N SER A 57 13.21 14.04 6.17
CA SER A 57 12.23 15.13 6.09
C SER A 57 10.77 14.68 6.30
N THR A 58 10.33 13.70 5.53
CA THR A 58 8.88 13.51 5.24
C THR A 58 8.30 12.30 5.97
N VAL A 59 9.09 11.23 6.14
CA VAL A 59 8.61 9.97 6.73
C VAL A 59 8.06 10.11 8.15
N PRO A 60 8.69 10.87 9.08
CA PRO A 60 8.14 11.03 10.42
C PRO A 60 6.73 11.67 10.43
N ALA A 61 6.49 12.67 9.59
CA ALA A 61 5.19 13.31 9.46
C ALA A 61 4.16 12.37 8.79
N TRP A 62 4.60 11.60 7.80
CA TRP A 62 3.76 10.62 7.13
C TRP A 62 3.31 9.49 8.06
N ALA A 63 4.21 8.96 8.90
CA ALA A 63 3.89 7.91 9.86
C ALA A 63 2.86 8.38 10.91
N ARG A 64 2.95 9.65 11.35
CA ARG A 64 1.98 10.24 12.30
C ARG A 64 0.60 10.41 11.68
N SER A 65 0.52 10.75 10.39
CA SER A 65 -0.77 10.88 9.69
C SER A 65 -1.41 9.54 9.35
N HIS A 66 -0.65 8.44 9.36
CA HIS A 66 -1.12 7.10 9.01
C HIS A 66 -0.85 6.08 10.13
N PRO A 67 -1.46 6.24 11.32
CA PRO A 67 -1.20 5.36 12.47
C PRO A 67 -1.59 3.90 12.23
N SER A 68 -2.43 3.60 11.23
CA SER A 68 -2.82 2.24 10.86
C SER A 68 -1.76 1.48 10.06
N VAL A 69 -0.70 2.16 9.59
CA VAL A 69 0.35 1.57 8.74
C VAL A 69 1.64 1.47 9.53
N GLU A 70 2.21 0.27 9.61
CA GLU A 70 3.52 0.06 10.21
C GLU A 70 4.62 0.55 9.25
N VAL A 71 5.42 1.53 9.65
CA VAL A 71 6.57 2.01 8.86
C VAL A 71 7.85 1.42 9.41
N VAL A 72 8.57 0.67 8.57
CA VAL A 72 9.85 0.06 8.91
C VAL A 72 10.92 0.60 7.98
N VAL A 73 12.01 1.08 8.56
CA VAL A 73 13.19 1.51 7.81
C VAL A 73 14.25 0.44 7.94
N ARG A 74 14.75 -0.06 6.81
CA ARG A 74 15.77 -1.11 6.76
C ARG A 74 16.96 -0.68 5.93
N GLN A 75 18.16 -0.84 6.48
CA GLN A 75 19.36 -0.66 5.69
C GLN A 75 19.56 -1.85 4.74
N ARG A 76 19.99 -1.53 3.52
CA ARG A 76 20.24 -2.47 2.43
C ARG A 76 21.57 -2.08 1.77
N PRO A 77 22.71 -2.49 2.36
CA PRO A 77 24.03 -2.05 1.92
C PRO A 77 24.30 -2.47 0.47
N SER A 78 24.98 -1.61 -0.28
CA SER A 78 25.39 -1.81 -1.67
C SER A 78 24.28 -2.14 -2.68
N LEU A 79 23.01 -1.93 -2.32
CA LEU A 79 21.85 -2.21 -3.18
C LEU A 79 20.99 -0.96 -3.40
N HIS A 80 20.20 -0.98 -4.47
CA HIS A 80 19.27 0.11 -4.79
C HIS A 80 18.13 0.20 -3.77
N PRO A 81 17.62 1.42 -3.52
CA PRO A 81 16.53 1.62 -2.59
C PRO A 81 15.20 1.07 -3.14
N VAL A 82 14.40 0.48 -2.27
CA VAL A 82 13.12 -0.14 -2.64
C VAL A 82 12.07 0.22 -1.59
N LEU A 83 10.87 0.57 -2.07
CA LEU A 83 9.68 0.68 -1.24
C LEU A 83 8.86 -0.60 -1.36
N ARG A 84 8.55 -1.24 -0.23
CA ARG A 84 7.76 -2.48 -0.19
C ARG A 84 6.50 -2.25 0.64
N GLY A 85 5.34 -2.37 0.01
CA GLY A 85 4.05 -2.31 0.65
C GLY A 85 3.48 -3.71 0.86
N PHE A 86 3.07 -4.04 2.08
CA PHE A 86 2.31 -5.24 2.41
C PHE A 86 0.86 -4.86 2.62
N TYR A 87 -0.03 -5.58 1.94
CA TYR A 87 -1.45 -5.25 1.89
C TYR A 87 -2.28 -6.25 2.69
N ALA A 88 -3.47 -5.78 3.04
CA ALA A 88 -4.54 -6.54 3.69
C ALA A 88 -4.85 -7.88 2.99
N ASN A 89 -4.74 -7.96 1.68
CA ASN A 89 -5.00 -9.20 0.93
C ASN A 89 -3.86 -10.24 0.98
N GLY A 90 -2.84 -10.03 1.84
CA GLY A 90 -1.67 -10.89 1.96
C GLY A 90 -0.63 -10.72 0.83
N ARG A 91 -0.87 -9.82 -0.13
CA ARG A 91 0.06 -9.55 -1.23
C ARG A 91 1.03 -8.45 -0.84
N SER A 92 2.17 -8.43 -1.51
CA SER A 92 3.14 -7.36 -1.44
C SER A 92 3.33 -6.73 -2.81
N LYS A 93 3.63 -5.43 -2.82
CA LYS A 93 4.09 -4.71 -4.01
C LYS A 93 5.39 -4.01 -3.69
N GLU A 94 6.34 -4.11 -4.61
CA GLU A 94 7.68 -3.56 -4.45
C GLU A 94 7.97 -2.63 -5.63
N ILE A 95 8.46 -1.43 -5.34
CA ILE A 95 8.83 -0.45 -6.35
C ILE A 95 10.25 0.04 -6.05
N CYS A 96 11.14 -0.12 -7.02
CA CYS A 96 12.50 0.41 -6.95
C CYS A 96 12.46 1.93 -7.13
N VAL A 97 13.11 2.67 -6.22
CA VAL A 97 13.14 4.14 -6.20
C VAL A 97 14.55 4.69 -6.44
N LYS A 98 15.36 3.94 -7.21
CA LYS A 98 16.75 4.32 -7.54
C LYS A 98 16.80 5.69 -8.24
N ASN A 99 17.75 6.53 -7.82
CA ASN A 99 18.02 7.85 -8.41
C ASN A 99 16.80 8.80 -8.43
N LEU A 100 15.76 8.53 -7.65
CA LEU A 100 14.66 9.47 -7.46
C LEU A 100 15.03 10.48 -6.39
N GLU A 101 14.68 11.74 -6.60
CA GLU A 101 14.69 12.78 -5.58
C GLU A 101 13.62 12.51 -4.51
N GLY A 102 13.71 13.19 -3.36
CA GLY A 102 12.76 13.01 -2.25
C GLY A 102 11.29 13.13 -2.67
N ASN A 103 10.97 14.09 -3.54
CA ASN A 103 9.61 14.29 -4.06
C ASN A 103 9.13 13.11 -4.94
N GLY A 104 10.04 12.53 -5.73
CA GLY A 104 9.72 11.36 -6.56
C GLY A 104 9.51 10.10 -5.71
N VAL A 105 10.26 9.97 -4.61
CA VAL A 105 10.04 8.90 -3.61
C VAL A 105 8.67 9.08 -2.95
N GLU A 106 8.30 10.31 -2.56
CA GLU A 106 7.00 10.61 -1.97
C GLU A 106 5.84 10.32 -2.93
N ALA A 107 5.94 10.73 -4.19
CA ALA A 107 4.95 10.42 -5.21
C ALA A 107 4.80 8.90 -5.40
N THR A 108 5.90 8.16 -5.36
CA THR A 108 5.89 6.69 -5.43
C THR A 108 5.24 6.07 -4.19
N LEU A 109 5.51 6.61 -3.00
CA LEU A 109 4.85 6.19 -1.77
C LEU A 109 3.34 6.44 -1.81
N LYS A 110 2.92 7.60 -2.34
CA LYS A 110 1.49 7.92 -2.52
C LYS A 110 0.81 6.89 -3.42
N LYS A 111 1.46 6.48 -4.53
CA LYS A 111 0.95 5.39 -5.38
C LYS A 111 0.78 4.08 -4.60
N LEU A 112 1.77 3.68 -3.79
CA LEU A 112 1.67 2.48 -2.95
C LEU A 112 0.58 2.58 -1.87
N ARG A 113 0.36 3.76 -1.31
CA ARG A 113 -0.68 4.02 -0.32
C ARG A 113 -2.08 3.86 -0.91
N ASP A 114 -2.29 4.44 -2.10
CA ASP A 114 -3.61 4.50 -2.74
C ASP A 114 -3.97 3.18 -3.46
N ASP A 115 -3.02 2.25 -3.56
CA ASP A 115 -3.21 0.95 -4.18
C ASP A 115 -4.02 -0.02 -3.29
N SER A 116 -4.85 -0.85 -3.91
CA SER A 116 -5.60 -1.91 -3.23
C SER A 116 -4.75 -3.15 -2.89
N GLY A 117 -3.57 -3.26 -3.51
CA GLY A 117 -2.73 -4.45 -3.45
C GLY A 117 -3.20 -5.57 -4.39
N ALA A 118 -4.30 -5.39 -5.14
CA ALA A 118 -4.76 -6.38 -6.10
C ALA A 118 -3.79 -6.52 -7.29
N LYS A 119 -3.82 -7.66 -7.99
CA LYS A 119 -3.02 -7.87 -9.20
C LYS A 119 -3.45 -6.85 -10.25
N THR A 120 -2.50 -6.08 -10.78
CA THR A 120 -2.77 -5.15 -11.88
C THR A 120 -3.19 -5.94 -13.11
N LYS A 121 -4.40 -5.70 -13.59
CA LYS A 121 -4.98 -6.30 -14.80
C LYS A 121 -5.29 -5.19 -15.80
N SER A 122 -5.31 -5.53 -17.08
CA SER A 122 -5.75 -4.61 -18.12
C SER A 122 -7.26 -4.37 -18.02
N LEU A 123 -7.69 -3.12 -17.96
CA LEU A 123 -9.10 -2.71 -17.92
C LEU A 123 -9.70 -2.46 -19.32
N LYS A 124 -8.96 -2.77 -20.40
CA LYS A 124 -9.37 -2.45 -21.78
C LYS A 124 -10.69 -3.10 -22.20
N ARG A 125 -10.98 -4.32 -21.72
CA ARG A 125 -12.14 -5.12 -22.16
C ARG A 125 -13.33 -5.04 -21.20
N ILE A 126 -13.07 -5.04 -19.90
CA ILE A 126 -14.09 -5.07 -18.86
C ILE A 126 -13.70 -4.02 -17.82
N PRO A 127 -14.22 -2.79 -17.95
CA PRO A 127 -13.95 -1.72 -16.99
C PRO A 127 -14.82 -1.79 -15.73
N VAL A 128 -15.95 -2.53 -15.78
CA VAL A 128 -16.93 -2.61 -14.69
C VAL A 128 -17.02 -4.05 -14.18
N GLU A 129 -16.87 -4.22 -12.86
CA GLU A 129 -17.17 -5.47 -12.15
C GLU A 129 -18.45 -5.28 -11.33
N SER A 130 -19.49 -6.05 -11.61
CA SER A 130 -20.73 -6.07 -10.83
C SER A 130 -20.95 -7.46 -10.24
N LYS A 131 -21.55 -7.52 -9.04
CA LYS A 131 -22.05 -8.79 -8.47
C LYS A 131 -23.38 -9.22 -9.09
N ALA A 132 -24.17 -8.25 -9.55
CA ALA A 132 -25.44 -8.48 -10.23
C ALA A 132 -25.29 -8.08 -11.70
N GLU A 133 -25.46 -9.03 -12.61
CA GLU A 133 -25.34 -8.80 -14.05
C GLU A 133 -26.58 -8.10 -14.64
N SER A 134 -27.77 -8.35 -14.09
CA SER A 134 -29.02 -7.71 -14.52
C SER A 134 -29.95 -7.46 -13.34
N ALA A 135 -30.64 -6.32 -13.36
CA ALA A 135 -31.64 -5.97 -12.34
C ALA A 135 -32.97 -6.73 -12.50
N ARG A 136 -33.29 -7.20 -13.72
CA ARG A 136 -34.58 -7.84 -14.06
C ARG A 136 -34.44 -9.26 -14.63
N GLY A 137 -33.26 -9.87 -14.46
CA GLY A 137 -32.93 -11.15 -15.08
C GLY A 137 -32.21 -10.98 -16.42
N ILE A 138 -31.44 -12.00 -16.80
CA ILE A 138 -30.68 -12.01 -18.05
C ILE A 138 -31.62 -12.38 -19.17
N TRP A 139 -31.58 -11.64 -20.27
CA TRP A 139 -32.37 -11.97 -21.45
C TRP A 139 -32.01 -13.38 -21.96
N SER A 140 -33.03 -14.15 -22.32
CA SER A 140 -32.86 -15.40 -23.05
C SER A 140 -33.89 -15.48 -24.16
N ALA A 141 -33.61 -16.27 -25.21
CA ALA A 141 -34.49 -16.39 -26.37
C ALA A 141 -35.93 -16.85 -26.03
N LEU A 142 -36.11 -17.55 -24.90
CA LEU A 142 -37.42 -17.98 -24.39
C LEU A 142 -38.31 -16.83 -23.90
N HIS A 143 -37.73 -15.64 -23.70
CA HIS A 143 -38.46 -14.43 -23.31
C HIS A 143 -39.04 -13.66 -24.51
N GLY A 144 -38.74 -14.08 -25.74
CA GLY A 144 -39.40 -13.56 -26.93
C GLY A 144 -40.85 -14.03 -26.96
N ALA A 145 -41.80 -13.08 -27.01
CA ALA A 145 -43.21 -13.40 -27.18
C ALA A 145 -43.40 -14.28 -28.44
N ARG A 146 -44.23 -15.30 -28.31
CA ARG A 146 -44.66 -16.15 -29.43
C ARG A 146 -45.66 -15.39 -30.30
#